data_AF-A0A067P5I6-F1
#
_entry.id   AF-A0A067P5I6-F1
#
_cell.length_a   1.000
_cell.length_b   1.000
_cell.length_c   1.000
_cell.angle_alpha   90.00
_cell.angle_beta   90.00
_cell.angle_gamma   90.00
#
_symmetry.space_group_name_H-M   'P 1'
#
loop_
_entity.id
_entity.type
_entity.pdbx_description
1 polymer ?
#
loop_
_entity_poly.entity_id
_entity_poly.type
_entity_poly.pdbx_seq_one_letter_code
_entity_poly.pdbx_strand_id
1 'polypeptide(L)'
;MPWQVLSPDDKIAVVKLIQKIVDMCWPESGYVVTWGCPILMAAKDRIYDRHSQIGKIAITLVQDFFAAEEYRVKPAAEIAAYAKYAVAGGLALYGIPAPQGVNPESEGYTLPEDLYYSTFIIQSLASFLKITWGSLADPVEHNPDGTLKPRHNPVGALAMIAAAVERVFETFFTGKYVPPAHKFSQLWTSGMVTDHLVNTWRLTPRRWKEI
;
A
#
# COMPACT_ATOMS: atom_id res chain seq x y z
N MET A 1 8.11 -2.68 -10.67
CA MET A 1 7.10 -1.91 -9.89
C MET A 1 6.06 -2.83 -9.26
N PRO A 2 5.39 -2.47 -8.15
CA PRO A 2 4.35 -3.27 -7.49
C PRO A 2 3.19 -3.67 -8.42
N TRP A 3 2.92 -2.88 -9.46
CA TRP A 3 1.89 -3.15 -10.45
C TRP A 3 2.34 -4.02 -11.63
N GLN A 4 3.64 -4.19 -11.85
CA GLN A 4 4.21 -4.88 -13.02
C GLN A 4 4.43 -6.37 -12.81
N VAL A 5 3.97 -6.93 -11.68
CA VAL A 5 3.95 -8.38 -11.52
C VAL A 5 3.06 -8.92 -12.64
N LEU A 6 3.64 -9.72 -13.54
CA LEU A 6 2.99 -10.22 -14.76
C LEU A 6 2.81 -9.18 -15.90
N SER A 7 3.72 -8.21 -16.06
CA SER A 7 3.79 -7.40 -17.29
C SER A 7 4.20 -8.26 -18.50
N PRO A 8 3.65 -8.05 -19.72
CA PRO A 8 4.15 -8.68 -20.95
C PRO A 8 5.65 -8.46 -21.18
N ASP A 9 6.18 -7.30 -20.75
CA ASP A 9 7.60 -6.95 -20.87
C ASP A 9 8.50 -7.85 -20.02
N ASP A 10 7.94 -8.40 -18.93
CA ASP A 10 8.62 -9.32 -17.99
C ASP A 10 8.13 -10.78 -18.14
N LYS A 11 7.46 -11.11 -19.26
CA LYS A 11 6.84 -12.42 -19.52
C LYS A 11 7.75 -13.60 -19.16
N ILE A 12 9.04 -13.53 -19.55
CA ILE A 12 10.00 -14.62 -19.31
C ILE A 12 10.28 -14.77 -17.80
N ALA A 13 10.54 -13.67 -17.10
CA ALA A 13 10.85 -13.70 -15.66
C ALA A 13 9.66 -14.21 -14.86
N VAL A 14 8.46 -13.77 -15.23
CA VAL A 14 7.19 -14.18 -14.63
C VAL A 14 6.92 -15.67 -14.82
N VAL A 15 7.03 -16.16 -16.06
CA VAL A 15 6.84 -17.58 -16.35
C VAL A 15 7.81 -18.43 -15.54
N LYS A 16 9.09 -18.03 -15.47
CA LYS A 16 10.11 -18.72 -14.66
C LYS A 16 9.77 -18.72 -13.16
N LEU A 17 9.28 -17.60 -12.63
CA LEU A 17 8.89 -17.51 -11.22
C LEU A 17 7.71 -18.44 -10.90
N ILE A 18 6.66 -18.40 -11.73
CA ILE A 18 5.48 -19.26 -11.53
C ILE A 18 5.84 -20.73 -11.75
N GLN A 19 6.72 -21.05 -12.71
CA GLN A 19 7.25 -22.41 -12.89
C GLN A 19 7.94 -22.89 -11.62
N LYS A 20 8.82 -22.07 -11.03
CA LYS A 20 9.50 -22.41 -9.77
C LYS A 20 8.52 -22.70 -8.64
N ILE A 21 7.42 -21.95 -8.56
CA ILE A 21 6.36 -22.18 -7.57
C ILE A 21 5.62 -23.50 -7.84
N VAL A 22 5.28 -23.77 -9.11
CA VAL A 22 4.62 -25.02 -9.51
C VAL A 22 5.51 -26.22 -9.20
N ASP A 23 6.80 -26.17 -9.54
CA ASP A 23 7.75 -27.25 -9.27
C ASP A 23 7.97 -27.47 -7.75
N MET A 24 7.88 -26.40 -6.95
CA MET A 24 7.98 -26.50 -5.49
C MET A 24 6.76 -27.16 -4.87
N CYS A 25 5.55 -26.86 -5.37
CA CYS A 25 4.31 -27.43 -4.86
C CYS A 25 4.01 -28.82 -5.43
N TRP A 26 4.43 -29.09 -6.67
CA TRP A 26 4.15 -30.31 -7.43
C TRP A 26 5.36 -30.75 -8.28
N PRO A 27 6.45 -31.22 -7.64
CA PRO A 27 7.74 -31.48 -8.31
C PRO A 27 7.69 -32.53 -9.41
N GLU A 28 6.73 -33.46 -9.36
CA GLU A 28 6.59 -34.55 -10.33
C GLU A 28 5.46 -34.32 -11.34
N SER A 29 4.84 -33.13 -11.35
CA SER A 29 3.69 -32.86 -12.23
C SER A 29 4.04 -32.84 -13.72
N GLY A 30 5.30 -32.57 -14.07
CA GLY A 30 5.73 -32.31 -15.44
C GLY A 30 5.03 -31.09 -16.07
N TYR A 31 4.34 -30.27 -15.27
CA TYR A 31 3.55 -29.15 -15.78
C TYR A 31 4.47 -28.03 -16.26
N VAL A 32 4.27 -27.59 -17.52
CA VAL A 32 5.02 -26.48 -18.09
C VAL A 32 4.16 -25.22 -18.10
N VAL A 33 4.57 -24.23 -17.29
CA VAL A 33 3.97 -22.92 -17.25
C VAL A 33 4.27 -22.19 -18.56
N THR A 34 3.22 -21.79 -19.26
CA THR A 34 3.30 -20.93 -20.44
C THR A 34 2.55 -19.63 -20.21
N TRP A 35 2.90 -18.60 -20.97
CA TRP A 35 2.19 -17.32 -20.87
C TRP A 35 0.73 -17.46 -21.29
N GLY A 36 -0.18 -16.92 -20.49
CA GLY A 36 -1.63 -17.05 -20.72
C GLY A 36 -2.21 -18.40 -20.33
N CYS A 37 -1.42 -19.33 -19.76
CA CYS A 37 -1.98 -20.57 -19.21
C CYS A 37 -2.93 -20.29 -18.04
N PRO A 38 -3.87 -21.21 -17.73
CA PRO A 38 -4.87 -21.00 -16.68
C PRO A 38 -4.28 -20.65 -15.31
N ILE A 39 -3.14 -21.26 -14.94
CA ILE A 39 -2.46 -20.96 -13.66
C ILE A 39 -1.98 -19.51 -13.62
N LEU A 40 -1.39 -19.01 -14.70
CA LEU A 40 -0.88 -17.65 -14.76
C LEU A 40 -2.01 -16.62 -14.77
N MET A 41 -3.11 -16.90 -15.48
CA MET A 41 -4.31 -16.06 -15.46
C MET A 41 -4.93 -16.00 -14.05
N ALA A 42 -5.07 -17.15 -13.39
CA ALA A 42 -5.56 -17.21 -12.01
C ALA A 42 -4.64 -16.47 -11.02
N ALA A 43 -3.31 -16.55 -11.19
CA ALA A 43 -2.37 -15.79 -10.39
C ALA A 43 -2.53 -14.27 -10.60
N LYS A 44 -2.71 -13.85 -11.84
CA LYS A 44 -2.96 -12.45 -12.22
C LYS A 44 -4.23 -11.90 -11.58
N ASP A 45 -5.32 -12.64 -11.69
CA ASP A 45 -6.61 -12.25 -11.11
C ASP A 45 -6.50 -12.11 -9.59
N ARG A 46 -5.83 -13.06 -8.92
CA ARG A 46 -5.57 -12.98 -7.48
C ARG A 46 -4.77 -11.75 -7.09
N ILE A 47 -3.76 -11.34 -7.87
CA ILE A 47 -3.00 -10.11 -7.63
C ILE A 47 -3.92 -8.89 -7.72
N TYR A 48 -4.77 -8.82 -8.74
CA TYR A 48 -5.74 -7.73 -8.88
C TYR A 48 -6.80 -7.70 -7.77
N ASP A 49 -7.23 -8.86 -7.29
CA ASP A 49 -8.10 -8.97 -6.12
C ASP A 49 -7.42 -8.42 -4.87
N ARG A 50 -6.12 -8.70 -4.67
CA ARG A 50 -5.35 -8.13 -3.55
C ARG A 50 -5.22 -6.61 -3.65
N HIS A 51 -4.93 -6.07 -4.83
CA HIS A 51 -4.91 -4.61 -5.03
C HIS A 51 -6.27 -3.98 -4.72
N SER A 52 -7.36 -4.64 -5.13
CA SER A 52 -8.72 -4.19 -4.84
C SER A 52 -9.04 -4.25 -3.34
N GLN A 53 -8.55 -5.26 -2.62
CA GLN A 53 -8.73 -5.39 -1.18
C GLN A 53 -8.02 -4.28 -0.40
N ILE A 54 -6.80 -3.90 -0.80
CA ILE A 54 -6.08 -2.75 -0.21
C ILE A 54 -6.95 -1.49 -0.30
N GLY A 55 -7.49 -1.19 -1.49
CA GLY A 55 -8.38 -0.05 -1.68
C GLY A 55 -9.65 -0.12 -0.84
N LYS A 56 -10.28 -1.30 -0.74
CA LYS A 56 -11.49 -1.50 0.08
C LYS A 56 -11.23 -1.26 1.57
N ILE A 57 -10.13 -1.79 2.10
CA ILE A 57 -9.76 -1.62 3.51
C ILE A 57 -9.54 -0.14 3.82
N ALA A 58 -8.78 0.56 2.96
CA ALA A 58 -8.56 2.00 3.12
C ALA A 58 -9.88 2.78 3.10
N ILE A 59 -10.81 2.45 2.18
CA ILE A 59 -12.16 3.05 2.14
C ILE A 59 -12.88 2.85 3.46
N THR A 60 -12.94 1.62 3.97
CA THR A 60 -13.62 1.30 5.23
C THR A 60 -13.05 2.12 6.39
N LEU A 61 -11.72 2.11 6.57
CA LEU A 61 -11.09 2.80 7.69
C LEU A 61 -11.33 4.31 7.69
N VAL A 62 -11.23 4.96 6.53
CA VAL A 62 -11.44 6.42 6.43
C VAL A 62 -12.92 6.79 6.51
N GLN A 63 -13.81 5.97 5.94
CA GLN A 63 -15.25 6.19 6.10
C GLN A 63 -15.70 6.05 7.56
N ASP A 64 -15.22 5.03 8.27
CA ASP A 64 -15.50 4.84 9.68
C ASP A 64 -15.00 6.02 10.52
N PHE A 65 -13.81 6.53 10.19
CA PHE A 65 -13.25 7.74 10.80
C PHE A 65 -14.16 8.96 10.61
N PHE A 66 -14.58 9.28 9.39
CA PHE A 66 -15.49 10.42 9.16
C PHE A 66 -16.94 10.17 9.59
N ALA A 67 -17.32 8.91 9.86
CA ALA A 67 -18.62 8.56 10.42
C ALA A 67 -18.68 8.70 11.95
N ALA A 68 -17.53 8.86 12.62
CA ALA A 68 -17.43 9.09 14.05
C ALA A 68 -18.17 10.38 14.47
N GLU A 69 -18.67 10.40 15.70
CA GLU A 69 -19.54 11.48 16.21
C GLU A 69 -18.87 12.86 16.12
N GLU A 70 -17.56 12.91 16.33
CA GLU A 70 -16.75 14.14 16.24
C GLU A 70 -16.73 14.79 14.84
N TYR A 71 -16.94 14.01 13.78
CA TYR A 71 -17.00 14.51 12.40
C TYR A 71 -18.43 14.58 11.86
N ARG A 72 -19.34 13.75 12.37
CA ARG A 72 -20.74 13.69 11.91
C ARG A 72 -21.47 15.03 12.01
N VAL A 73 -21.18 15.80 13.06
CA VAL A 73 -21.82 17.10 13.32
C VAL A 73 -21.08 18.27 12.66
N LYS A 74 -19.92 18.03 12.04
CA LYS A 74 -19.10 19.10 11.47
C LYS A 74 -19.66 19.58 10.13
N PRO A 75 -19.56 20.89 9.83
CA PRO A 75 -19.86 21.41 8.51
C PRO A 75 -19.00 20.74 7.44
N ALA A 76 -19.56 20.56 6.24
CA ALA A 76 -18.84 19.99 5.10
C ALA A 76 -17.52 20.73 4.80
N ALA A 77 -17.49 22.05 4.97
CA ALA A 77 -16.27 22.85 4.77
C ALA A 77 -15.13 22.45 5.72
N GLU A 78 -15.43 22.11 6.98
CA GLU A 78 -14.42 21.65 7.95
C GLU A 78 -13.92 20.25 7.62
N ILE A 79 -14.81 19.34 7.21
CA ILE A 79 -14.43 17.98 6.77
C ILE A 79 -13.51 18.08 5.55
N ALA A 80 -13.86 18.93 4.58
CA ALA A 80 -13.06 19.16 3.39
C ALA A 80 -11.67 19.72 3.73
N ALA A 81 -11.61 20.71 4.62
CA ALA A 81 -10.36 21.31 5.06
C ALA A 81 -9.48 20.29 5.81
N TYR A 82 -10.09 19.48 6.68
CA TYR A 82 -9.39 18.41 7.39
C TYR A 82 -8.85 17.36 6.42
N ALA A 83 -9.66 16.89 5.46
CA ALA A 83 -9.22 15.88 4.49
C ALA A 83 -8.02 16.35 3.66
N LYS A 84 -8.02 17.61 3.22
CA LYS A 84 -6.87 18.21 2.50
C LYS A 84 -5.62 18.30 3.38
N TYR A 85 -5.79 18.71 4.64
CA TYR A 85 -4.72 18.73 5.62
C TYR A 85 -4.16 17.32 5.91
N ALA A 86 -5.05 16.33 6.07
CA ALA A 86 -4.69 14.96 6.36
C ALA A 86 -3.73 14.38 5.32
N VAL A 87 -3.97 14.64 4.03
CA VAL A 87 -3.11 14.23 2.91
C VAL A 87 -1.80 15.01 2.89
N ALA A 88 -1.83 16.34 3.07
CA ALA A 88 -0.64 17.19 2.89
C ALA A 88 0.44 16.99 3.96
N GLY A 89 0.05 16.70 5.20
CA GLY A 89 0.99 16.53 6.32
C GLY A 89 0.34 16.03 7.59
N GLY A 90 -0.87 15.48 7.48
CA GLY A 90 -1.68 15.09 8.62
C GLY A 90 -1.76 13.58 8.81
N LEU A 91 -2.82 13.17 9.50
CA LEU A 91 -3.00 11.79 9.94
C LEU A 91 -3.28 10.78 8.82
N ALA A 92 -3.36 11.17 7.53
CA ALA A 92 -3.49 10.18 6.48
C ALA A 92 -2.25 9.27 6.42
N LEU A 93 -1.06 9.86 6.58
CA LEU A 93 0.21 9.15 6.44
C LEU A 93 1.07 9.18 7.69
N TYR A 94 1.01 10.25 8.48
CA TYR A 94 1.99 10.51 9.55
C TYR A 94 1.46 10.05 10.90
N GLY A 95 2.35 9.47 11.72
CA GLY A 95 2.05 9.16 13.13
C GLY A 95 2.00 10.42 13.99
N ILE A 96 2.87 11.39 13.69
CA ILE A 96 2.89 12.71 14.34
C ILE A 96 2.64 13.75 13.25
N PRO A 97 1.39 14.22 13.11
CA PRO A 97 1.03 15.13 12.03
C PRO A 97 1.56 16.55 12.29
N ALA A 98 1.69 17.34 11.22
CA ALA A 98 1.95 18.77 11.33
C ALA A 98 0.75 19.47 12.01
N PRO A 99 0.92 20.62 12.67
CA PRO A 99 -0.18 21.34 13.29
C PRO A 99 -1.25 21.76 12.27
N GLN A 100 -2.52 21.48 12.56
CA GLN A 100 -3.62 21.84 11.66
C GLN A 100 -3.80 23.37 11.60
N GLY A 101 -3.93 23.93 10.39
CA GLY A 101 -4.23 25.35 10.18
C GLY A 101 -3.03 26.29 10.36
N VAL A 102 -1.84 25.76 10.61
CA VAL A 102 -0.60 26.54 10.75
C VAL A 102 0.14 26.54 9.40
N ASN A 103 0.54 27.72 8.93
CA ASN A 103 1.27 27.87 7.67
C ASN A 103 2.69 27.29 7.83
N PRO A 104 3.19 26.47 6.87
CA PRO A 104 4.57 25.98 6.84
C PRO A 104 5.68 27.02 7.06
N GLU A 105 5.44 28.28 6.71
CA GLU A 105 6.40 29.38 6.85
C GLU A 105 6.33 30.09 8.22
N SER A 106 5.37 29.74 9.07
CA SER A 106 5.17 30.37 10.38
C SER A 106 6.00 29.73 11.48
N GLU A 107 6.39 30.52 12.48
CA GLU A 107 7.26 30.10 13.60
C GLU A 107 6.68 28.96 14.44
N GLY A 108 5.35 28.75 14.41
CA GLY A 108 4.67 27.65 15.11
C GLY A 108 4.54 26.35 14.30
N TYR A 109 5.06 26.30 13.07
CA TYR A 109 4.95 25.11 12.24
C TYR A 109 6.04 24.09 12.58
N THR A 110 5.61 22.88 12.88
CA THR A 110 6.49 21.72 13.00
C THR A 110 6.25 20.77 11.83
N LEU A 111 7.33 20.27 11.24
CA LEU A 111 7.25 19.27 10.18
C LEU A 111 6.59 17.99 10.71
N PRO A 112 5.81 17.28 9.89
CA PRO A 112 5.23 16.02 10.32
C PRO A 112 6.33 14.96 10.42
N GLU A 113 6.19 14.06 11.40
CA GLU A 113 7.13 13.00 11.70
C GLU A 113 6.47 11.62 11.59
N ASP A 114 7.30 10.58 11.55
CA ASP A 114 6.86 9.19 11.49
C ASP A 114 5.95 8.90 10.29
N LEU A 115 6.48 9.17 9.09
CA LEU A 115 5.83 8.81 7.85
C LEU A 115 5.50 7.31 7.83
N TYR A 116 4.25 6.99 7.50
CA TYR A 116 3.63 5.66 7.47
C TYR A 116 3.23 5.07 8.83
N TYR A 117 3.29 5.85 9.91
CA TYR A 117 2.84 5.41 11.25
C TYR A 117 1.39 5.80 11.55
N SER A 118 0.66 6.36 10.58
CA SER A 118 -0.75 6.61 10.81
C SER A 118 -1.51 5.29 11.04
N THR A 119 -2.57 5.36 11.86
CA THR A 119 -3.41 4.21 12.16
C THR A 119 -4.02 3.60 10.89
N PHE A 120 -4.36 4.42 9.89
CA PHE A 120 -4.86 3.95 8.59
C PHE A 120 -3.85 3.07 7.85
N ILE A 121 -2.58 3.47 7.85
CA ILE A 121 -1.50 2.72 7.21
C ILE A 121 -1.23 1.43 7.98
N ILE A 122 -1.05 1.51 9.30
CA ILE A 122 -0.74 0.36 10.15
C ILE A 122 -1.85 -0.68 10.06
N GLN A 123 -3.12 -0.30 10.18
CA GLN A 123 -4.24 -1.25 10.14
C GLN A 123 -4.41 -1.89 8.75
N SER A 124 -4.22 -1.11 7.68
CA SER A 124 -4.25 -1.63 6.30
C SER A 124 -3.11 -2.60 6.05
N LEU A 125 -1.89 -2.26 6.50
CA LEU A 125 -0.71 -3.10 6.34
C LEU A 125 -0.79 -4.37 7.18
N ALA A 126 -1.26 -4.28 8.43
CA ALA A 126 -1.47 -5.43 9.30
C ALA A 126 -2.43 -6.45 8.66
N SER A 127 -3.50 -5.97 8.02
CA SER A 127 -4.45 -6.81 7.29
C SER A 127 -3.79 -7.54 6.12
N PHE A 128 -2.93 -6.85 5.36
CA PHE A 128 -2.14 -7.45 4.28
C PHE A 128 -1.12 -8.47 4.82
N LEU A 129 -0.36 -8.10 5.84
CA LEU A 129 0.67 -8.96 6.43
C LEU A 129 0.08 -10.25 7.01
N LYS A 130 -1.10 -10.19 7.61
CA LYS A 130 -1.81 -11.35 8.16
C LYS A 130 -2.13 -12.39 7.07
N ILE A 131 -2.52 -11.95 5.88
CA ILE A 131 -2.88 -12.85 4.77
C ILE A 131 -1.66 -13.34 3.96
N THR A 132 -0.57 -12.59 3.98
CA THR A 132 0.69 -12.99 3.31
C THR A 132 1.69 -13.63 4.28
N TRP A 133 1.29 -13.86 5.53
CA TRP A 133 2.14 -14.49 6.53
C TRP A 133 2.56 -15.88 6.05
N GLY A 134 3.86 -16.17 6.10
CA GLY A 134 4.43 -17.42 5.59
C GLY A 134 4.54 -17.54 4.06
N SER A 135 4.05 -16.57 3.28
CA SER A 135 4.20 -16.57 1.81
C SER A 135 5.52 -15.97 1.32
N LEU A 136 6.25 -15.28 2.20
CA LEU A 136 7.61 -14.83 1.92
C LEU A 136 8.53 -16.04 2.08
N ALA A 137 9.03 -16.57 0.96
CA ALA A 137 9.98 -17.67 0.94
C ALA A 137 11.19 -17.32 1.85
N ASP A 138 11.46 -18.23 2.77
CA ASP A 138 12.45 -18.18 3.85
C ASP A 138 12.46 -16.91 4.75
N PRO A 139 12.38 -17.06 6.08
CA PRO A 139 12.65 -15.96 7.02
C PRO A 139 14.10 -15.47 6.95
N VAL A 140 14.96 -16.21 6.24
CA VAL A 140 16.39 -15.99 6.09
C VAL A 140 16.77 -16.26 4.63
N GLU A 141 16.87 -15.21 3.82
CA GLU A 141 17.63 -15.35 2.59
C GLU A 141 19.11 -15.27 3.00
N HIS A 142 19.97 -16.17 2.53
CA HIS A 142 21.40 -16.09 2.85
C HIS A 142 22.11 -15.28 1.77
N ASN A 143 22.97 -14.35 2.18
CA ASN A 143 23.98 -13.78 1.28
C ASN A 143 24.94 -14.90 0.81
N PRO A 144 25.65 -14.72 -0.31
CA PRO A 144 26.64 -15.69 -0.79
C PRO A 144 27.75 -16.03 0.22
N ASP A 145 27.95 -15.17 1.22
CA ASP A 145 28.89 -15.33 2.33
C ASP A 145 28.30 -16.05 3.57
N GLY A 146 27.05 -16.53 3.48
CA GLY A 146 26.33 -17.22 4.55
C GLY A 146 25.64 -16.31 5.57
N THR A 147 25.81 -14.98 5.48
CA THR A 147 25.14 -14.04 6.40
C THR A 147 23.65 -13.92 6.11
N LEU A 148 22.85 -13.60 7.12
CA LEU A 148 21.41 -13.44 6.98
C LEU A 148 21.10 -12.15 6.22
N LYS A 149 20.44 -12.26 5.07
CA LYS A 149 19.80 -11.14 4.38
C LYS A 149 18.46 -10.87 5.07
N PRO A 150 18.20 -9.62 5.48
CA PRO A 150 16.97 -9.26 6.18
C PRO A 150 15.73 -9.68 5.36
N ARG A 151 14.67 -10.11 6.06
CA ARG A 151 13.34 -10.36 5.47
C ARG A 151 13.00 -9.22 4.53
N HIS A 152 12.62 -9.53 3.29
CA HIS A 152 12.20 -8.50 2.34
C HIS A 152 10.98 -7.78 2.90
N ASN A 153 11.16 -6.50 3.20
CA ASN A 153 10.06 -5.64 3.61
C ASN A 153 9.06 -5.53 2.44
N PRO A 154 7.76 -5.46 2.71
CA PRO A 154 6.73 -5.40 1.67
C PRO A 154 6.63 -3.98 1.08
N VAL A 155 7.73 -3.45 0.56
CA VAL A 155 7.89 -2.09 -0.01
C VAL A 155 6.72 -1.75 -0.93
N GLY A 156 6.40 -2.66 -1.86
CA GLY A 156 5.32 -2.47 -2.81
C GLY A 156 3.94 -2.38 -2.15
N ALA A 157 3.68 -3.19 -1.12
CA ALA A 157 2.40 -3.18 -0.42
C ALA A 157 2.24 -1.89 0.39
N LEU A 158 3.28 -1.46 1.11
CA LEU A 158 3.25 -0.22 1.87
C LEU A 158 2.99 1.00 0.97
N ALA A 159 3.67 1.09 -0.17
CA ALA A 159 3.44 2.17 -1.14
C ALA A 159 2.03 2.15 -1.74
N MET A 160 1.48 0.96 -2.03
CA MET A 160 0.09 0.83 -2.49
C MET A 160 -0.93 1.23 -1.42
N ILE A 161 -0.69 0.86 -0.17
CA ILE A 161 -1.53 1.22 0.97
C ILE A 161 -1.52 2.73 1.19
N ALA A 162 -0.34 3.36 1.16
CA ALA A 162 -0.22 4.81 1.28
C ALA A 162 -1.01 5.55 0.19
N ALA A 163 -0.81 5.18 -1.07
CA ALA A 163 -1.57 5.75 -2.18
C ALA A 163 -3.08 5.51 -2.05
N ALA A 164 -3.49 4.35 -1.54
CA ALA A 164 -4.89 4.04 -1.33
C ALA A 164 -5.49 4.94 -0.24
N VAL A 165 -4.81 5.12 0.89
CA VAL A 165 -5.28 5.97 1.99
C VAL A 165 -5.39 7.43 1.54
N GLU A 166 -4.35 7.99 0.90
CA GLU A 166 -4.40 9.36 0.38
C GLU A 166 -5.59 9.55 -0.56
N ARG A 167 -5.72 8.66 -1.56
CA ARG A 167 -6.81 8.73 -2.54
C ARG A 167 -8.18 8.65 -1.89
N VAL A 168 -8.33 7.91 -0.80
CA VAL A 168 -9.59 7.84 -0.07
C VAL A 168 -9.85 9.14 0.69
N PHE A 169 -8.86 9.77 1.30
CA PHE A 169 -9.04 11.12 1.87
C PHE A 169 -9.44 12.15 0.81
N GLU A 170 -8.89 12.06 -0.41
CA GLU A 170 -9.29 12.93 -1.53
C GLU A 170 -10.79 12.85 -1.86
N THR A 171 -11.44 11.70 -1.62
CA THR A 171 -12.89 11.54 -1.82
C THR A 171 -13.74 12.44 -0.91
N PHE A 172 -13.15 12.99 0.16
CA PHE A 172 -13.79 13.90 1.11
C PHE A 172 -13.44 15.38 0.87
N PHE A 173 -12.76 15.74 -0.21
CA PHE A 173 -12.39 17.14 -0.49
C PHE A 173 -13.57 18.10 -0.71
N THR A 174 -14.78 17.56 -0.91
CA THR A 174 -16.03 18.32 -0.97
C THR A 174 -16.75 18.41 0.38
N GLY A 175 -16.22 17.75 1.41
CA GLY A 175 -16.82 17.64 2.74
C GLY A 175 -17.81 16.49 2.89
N LYS A 176 -18.05 15.74 1.82
CA LYS A 176 -18.85 14.51 1.81
C LYS A 176 -18.10 13.46 1.02
N TYR A 177 -18.39 12.19 1.30
CA TYR A 177 -17.84 11.09 0.52
C TYR A 177 -18.35 11.15 -0.93
N VAL A 178 -17.44 11.39 -1.87
CA VAL A 178 -17.68 11.27 -3.31
C VAL A 178 -16.90 10.08 -3.82
N PRO A 179 -17.56 8.97 -4.21
CA PRO A 179 -16.86 7.79 -4.70
C PRO A 179 -15.86 8.14 -5.81
N PRO A 180 -14.66 7.55 -5.82
CA PRO A 180 -13.69 7.84 -6.86
C PRO A 180 -14.23 7.40 -8.22
N ALA A 181 -14.03 8.24 -9.26
CA ALA A 181 -14.54 7.98 -10.61
C ALA A 181 -14.01 6.67 -11.22
N HIS A 182 -12.86 6.20 -10.74
CA HIS A 182 -12.22 4.97 -11.19
C HIS A 182 -11.85 4.08 -10.01
N LYS A 183 -11.76 2.76 -10.26
CA LYS A 183 -11.30 1.78 -9.27
C LYS A 183 -9.81 1.95 -8.99
N PHE A 184 -9.39 1.55 -7.78
CA PHE A 184 -7.98 1.46 -7.40
C PHE A 184 -7.27 0.43 -8.29
N SER A 185 -6.49 0.92 -9.26
CA SER A 185 -5.86 0.10 -10.29
C SER A 185 -4.67 0.82 -10.88
N GLN A 186 -3.72 0.06 -11.45
CA GLN A 186 -2.49 0.58 -12.03
C GLN A 186 -2.70 1.80 -12.93
N LEU A 187 -3.69 1.76 -13.82
CA LEU A 187 -3.95 2.83 -14.79
C LEU A 187 -4.18 4.19 -14.12
N TRP A 188 -4.77 4.19 -12.92
CA TRP A 188 -5.21 5.40 -12.24
C TRP A 188 -4.44 5.73 -10.96
N THR A 189 -3.57 4.83 -10.48
CA THR A 189 -2.82 5.04 -9.22
C THR A 189 -1.32 4.79 -9.34
N SER A 190 -0.82 4.43 -10.52
CA SER A 190 0.61 4.16 -10.71
C SER A 190 1.50 5.34 -10.31
N GLY A 191 1.10 6.57 -10.64
CA GLY A 191 1.82 7.80 -10.26
C GLY A 191 2.00 7.91 -8.75
N MET A 192 0.91 7.98 -7.99
CA MET A 192 0.92 8.06 -6.52
C MET A 192 1.72 6.91 -5.88
N VAL A 193 1.53 5.68 -6.38
CA VAL A 193 2.28 4.53 -5.86
C VAL A 193 3.77 4.68 -6.14
N THR A 194 4.15 5.21 -7.30
CA THR A 194 5.56 5.44 -7.65
C THR A 194 6.19 6.50 -6.75
N ASP A 195 5.46 7.57 -6.44
CA ASP A 195 5.92 8.61 -5.53
C ASP A 195 6.15 8.04 -4.13
N HIS A 196 5.22 7.22 -3.63
CA HIS A 196 5.41 6.55 -2.35
C HIS A 196 6.53 5.54 -2.34
N LEU A 197 6.77 4.81 -3.44
CA LEU A 197 7.90 3.89 -3.53
C LEU A 197 9.21 4.62 -3.25
N VAL A 198 9.43 5.82 -3.79
CA VAL A 198 10.65 6.61 -3.55
C VAL A 198 10.87 6.81 -2.04
N ASN A 199 9.81 7.13 -1.30
CA ASN A 199 9.87 7.32 0.15
C ASN A 199 10.03 6.01 0.91
N THR A 200 9.32 4.96 0.50
CA THR A 200 9.37 3.63 1.13
C THR A 200 10.74 2.97 0.98
N TRP A 201 11.43 3.18 -0.15
CA TRP A 201 12.81 2.71 -0.36
C TRP A 201 13.84 3.41 0.53
N ARG A 202 13.53 4.60 1.05
CA ARG A 202 14.42 5.37 1.93
C ARG A 202 14.25 5.02 3.41
N LEU A 203 13.28 4.18 3.77
CA LEU A 203 13.06 3.74 5.15
C LEU A 203 14.24 2.91 5.65
N THR A 204 14.72 3.24 6.84
CA THR A 204 15.80 2.48 7.49
C THR A 204 15.28 1.11 7.97
N PRO A 205 16.15 0.10 8.14
CA PRO A 205 15.75 -1.19 8.72
C PRO A 205 15.08 -1.06 10.09
N ARG A 206 15.53 -0.08 10.90
CA ARG A 206 14.90 0.23 12.19
C ARG A 206 13.45 0.66 12.02
N ARG A 207 13.18 1.60 11.11
CA ARG A 207 11.81 2.07 10.82
C ARG A 207 10.91 0.94 10.34
N TRP A 208 11.43 0.08 9.46
CA TRP A 208 10.70 -1.11 9.01
C TRP A 208 10.36 -2.11 10.11
N LYS A 209 11.16 -2.17 11.18
CA LYS A 209 10.89 -3.05 12.33
C LYS A 209 9.83 -2.47 13.27
N GLU A 210 9.70 -1.15 13.28
CA GLU A 210 8.74 -0.42 14.13
C GLU A 210 7.34 -0.37 13.48
N ILE A 211 7.25 -0.32 12.14
CA ILE A 211 6.01 -0.43 11.34
C ILE A 211 5.51 -1.88 11.31
#